data_AF-A0A944SFF0-F1
#
_entry.id   AF-A0A944SFF0-F1
#
_cell.length_a   1.000
_cell.length_b   1.000
_cell.length_c   1.000
_cell.angle_alpha   90.00
_cell.angle_beta   90.00
_cell.angle_gamma   90.00
#
_symmetry.space_group_name_H-M   'P 1'
#
loop_
_entity.id
_entity.type
_entity.pdbx_description
1 polymer ?
#
loop_
_entity_poly.entity_id
_entity_poly.type
_entity_poly.pdbx_seq_one_letter_code
_entity_poly.pdbx_strand_id
1 'polypeptide(L)'
;MAIDLLEQESGEQAVALLDQICAEILDGSEAIKDLLGPQPDLVSALRIMAQLSKGSYKKGRKSSIPLGRFNAVMKNQSMPLSKGILLERVARAISGANPLTRESDVADEKAFLALFKELIGLGGFTGGVAISEAVTRRVRIVMKSGDNDLSPDAGIASVLAMLPNRAVKIGYLLDLSHSDFGAKYQVGVLKPLIGILESVSSLSDVLPPGSSPDEVIKAVDDMRQRFGTGTLGQEIGNLIDAKLNKLLNEHEPVTDESPMPAPGGPTPPKQPGRGDLGQRVFTTGDTIFNEGDDGDEAFLIVSGEVE
;
A
#
# COMPACT_ATOMS: atom_id res chain seq x y z
N MET A 1 28.56 7.45 -10.23
CA MET A 1 28.37 8.91 -10.05
C MET A 1 27.01 9.22 -9.46
N ALA A 2 25.88 9.03 -10.17
CA ALA A 2 24.55 9.36 -9.65
C ALA A 2 24.21 8.65 -8.31
N ILE A 3 24.47 7.34 -8.22
CA ILE A 3 24.29 6.56 -6.97
C ILE A 3 25.19 7.07 -5.84
N ASP A 4 26.40 7.55 -6.13
CA ASP A 4 27.32 8.08 -5.12
C ASP A 4 26.80 9.39 -4.52
N LEU A 5 26.11 10.22 -5.32
CA LEU A 5 25.45 11.44 -4.86
C LEU A 5 24.17 11.11 -4.07
N LEU A 6 23.35 10.17 -4.55
CA LEU A 6 22.15 9.69 -3.84
C LEU A 6 22.45 9.10 -2.46
N GLU A 7 23.62 8.47 -2.27
CA GLU A 7 24.04 7.94 -0.96
C GLU A 7 24.56 9.02 0.00
N GLN A 8 24.89 10.23 -0.49
CA GLN A 8 25.47 11.32 0.30
C GLN A 8 24.48 12.46 0.57
N GLU A 9 23.52 12.68 -0.34
CA GLU A 9 22.51 13.74 -0.24
C GLU A 9 21.26 13.29 0.51
N SER A 10 20.81 14.11 1.46
CA SER A 10 19.55 13.92 2.20
C SER A 10 18.55 15.07 2.02
N GLY A 11 18.89 16.08 1.21
CA GLY A 11 18.00 17.21 0.92
C GLY A 11 16.91 16.81 -0.08
N GLU A 12 15.64 17.00 0.27
CA GLU A 12 14.48 16.58 -0.54
C GLU A 12 14.55 17.06 -2.00
N GLN A 13 14.94 18.32 -2.23
CA GLN A 13 15.11 18.88 -3.57
C GLN A 13 16.28 18.23 -4.34
N ALA A 14 17.38 17.88 -3.67
CA ALA A 14 18.50 17.19 -4.29
C ALA A 14 18.12 15.76 -4.68
N VAL A 15 17.42 15.05 -3.79
CA VAL A 15 16.87 13.70 -4.06
C VAL A 15 15.89 13.75 -5.25
N ALA A 16 14.99 14.74 -5.32
CA ALA A 16 14.06 14.89 -6.44
C ALA A 16 14.75 15.15 -7.79
N LEU A 17 15.84 15.92 -7.82
CA LEU A 17 16.66 16.12 -9.03
C LEU A 17 17.44 14.86 -9.41
N LEU A 18 17.98 14.14 -8.42
CA LEU A 18 18.69 12.88 -8.65
C LEU A 18 17.74 11.76 -9.12
N ASP A 19 16.48 11.75 -8.67
CA ASP A 19 15.43 10.86 -9.18
C ASP A 19 15.08 11.14 -10.64
N GLN A 20 15.00 12.42 -11.07
CA GLN A 20 14.83 12.76 -12.48
C GLN A 20 15.99 12.23 -13.34
N ILE A 21 17.23 12.43 -12.89
CA ILE A 21 18.42 11.92 -13.59
C ILE A 21 18.44 10.39 -13.63
N CYS A 22 18.07 9.72 -12.54
CA CYS A 22 17.97 8.27 -12.51
C CYS A 22 16.85 7.75 -13.41
N ALA A 23 15.67 8.39 -13.44
CA ALA A 23 14.57 8.02 -14.31
C ALA A 23 14.95 8.10 -15.80
N GLU A 24 15.58 9.21 -16.22
CA GLU A 24 16.10 9.39 -17.59
C GLU A 24 17.10 8.29 -17.98
N ILE A 25 18.05 7.98 -17.09
CA ILE A 25 19.02 6.90 -17.31
C ILE A 25 18.31 5.53 -17.42
N LEU A 26 17.33 5.26 -16.55
CA LEU A 26 16.58 4.01 -16.52
C LEU A 26 15.62 3.84 -17.71
N ASP A 27 15.26 4.91 -18.42
CA ASP A 27 14.55 4.78 -19.70
C ASP A 27 15.50 4.39 -20.87
N GLY A 28 16.81 4.42 -20.64
CA GLY A 28 17.79 3.75 -21.47
C GLY A 28 17.71 2.22 -21.34
N SER A 29 17.28 1.53 -22.41
CA SER A 29 17.21 0.05 -22.40
C SER A 29 18.57 -0.64 -22.23
N GLU A 30 19.67 -0.03 -22.68
CA GLU A 30 21.02 -0.54 -22.39
C GLU A 30 21.43 -0.31 -20.93
N ALA A 31 21.10 0.85 -20.35
CA ALA A 31 21.39 1.12 -18.94
C ALA A 31 20.68 0.14 -17.98
N ILE A 32 19.44 -0.27 -18.31
CA ILE A 32 18.75 -1.35 -17.59
C ILE A 32 19.49 -2.69 -17.74
N LYS A 33 19.94 -3.05 -18.95
CA LYS A 33 20.72 -4.30 -19.16
C LYS A 33 22.04 -4.28 -18.40
N ASP A 34 22.75 -3.16 -18.38
CA ASP A 34 24.02 -3.00 -17.66
C ASP A 34 23.82 -3.05 -16.14
N LEU A 35 22.75 -2.43 -15.63
CA LEU A 35 22.39 -2.46 -14.20
C LEU A 35 22.05 -3.87 -13.73
N LEU A 36 21.19 -4.58 -14.47
CA LEU A 36 20.74 -5.94 -14.16
C LEU A 36 21.84 -6.99 -14.41
N GLY A 37 22.67 -6.78 -15.42
CA GLY A 37 23.56 -7.80 -15.98
C GLY A 37 22.80 -8.92 -16.71
N PRO A 38 23.51 -9.96 -17.20
CA PRO A 38 22.92 -11.05 -17.97
C PRO A 38 21.79 -11.78 -17.22
N GLN A 39 20.60 -11.84 -17.82
CA GLN A 39 19.43 -12.57 -17.30
C GLN A 39 19.14 -13.82 -18.15
N PRO A 40 18.65 -14.92 -17.54
CA PRO A 40 18.34 -16.16 -18.27
C PRO A 40 17.12 -16.01 -19.19
N ASP A 41 16.13 -15.23 -18.75
CA ASP A 41 14.83 -15.01 -19.39
C ASP A 41 14.28 -13.60 -19.07
N LEU A 42 13.13 -13.26 -19.67
CA LEU A 42 12.49 -11.96 -19.47
C LEU A 42 11.91 -11.84 -18.05
N VAL A 43 11.22 -12.86 -17.55
CA VAL A 43 10.62 -12.84 -16.21
C VAL A 43 11.63 -12.60 -15.09
N SER A 44 12.86 -13.12 -15.20
CA SER A 44 13.92 -12.83 -14.22
C SER A 44 14.29 -11.34 -14.20
N ALA A 45 14.39 -10.70 -15.37
CA ALA A 45 14.59 -9.26 -15.46
C ALA A 45 13.42 -8.46 -14.85
N LEU A 46 12.17 -8.85 -15.18
CA LEU A 46 10.97 -8.18 -14.67
C LEU A 46 10.85 -8.28 -13.14
N ARG A 47 11.17 -9.44 -12.56
CA ARG A 47 11.16 -9.66 -11.11
C ARG A 47 12.20 -8.80 -10.40
N ILE A 48 13.41 -8.67 -10.95
CA ILE A 48 14.41 -7.75 -10.39
C ILE A 48 13.89 -6.31 -10.44
N MET A 49 13.34 -5.83 -11.57
CA MET A 49 12.78 -4.47 -11.67
C MET A 49 11.62 -4.23 -10.68
N ALA A 50 10.71 -5.20 -10.52
CA ALA A 50 9.63 -5.13 -9.54
C ALA A 50 10.17 -5.06 -8.10
N GLN A 51 11.21 -5.82 -7.76
CA GLN A 51 11.84 -5.76 -6.43
C GLN A 51 12.62 -4.45 -6.19
N LEU A 52 13.34 -3.95 -7.20
CA LEU A 52 14.03 -2.66 -7.15
C LEU A 52 13.05 -1.50 -6.92
N SER A 53 11.89 -1.51 -7.58
CA SER A 53 10.82 -0.51 -7.40
C SER A 53 10.24 -0.44 -5.98
N LYS A 54 10.60 -1.42 -5.12
CA LYS A 54 10.20 -1.56 -3.71
C LYS A 54 11.39 -1.49 -2.75
N GLY A 55 12.61 -1.29 -3.24
CA GLY A 55 13.84 -1.40 -2.44
C GLY A 55 14.06 -2.78 -1.80
N SER A 56 13.41 -3.83 -2.31
CA SER A 56 13.31 -5.15 -1.66
C SER A 56 14.20 -6.23 -2.30
N TYR A 57 15.01 -5.88 -3.31
CA TYR A 57 15.87 -6.83 -4.02
C TYR A 57 16.91 -7.46 -3.08
N LYS A 58 16.88 -8.79 -2.98
CA LYS A 58 17.82 -9.55 -2.15
C LYS A 58 19.10 -9.84 -2.94
N LYS A 59 20.17 -9.13 -2.60
CA LYS A 59 21.51 -9.29 -3.20
C LYS A 59 21.98 -10.75 -3.12
N GLY A 60 22.06 -11.41 -4.28
CA GLY A 60 22.66 -12.73 -4.43
C GLY A 60 24.18 -12.66 -4.63
N ARG A 61 24.85 -13.82 -4.59
CA ARG A 61 26.32 -13.92 -4.77
C ARG A 61 26.83 -13.37 -6.11
N LYS A 62 25.97 -13.26 -7.13
CA LYS A 62 26.29 -12.75 -8.48
C LYS A 62 25.76 -11.34 -8.74
N SER A 63 25.07 -10.71 -7.79
CA SER A 63 24.50 -9.36 -7.99
C SER A 63 25.61 -8.33 -8.10
N SER A 64 25.52 -7.45 -9.11
CA SER A 64 26.48 -6.37 -9.31
C SER A 64 26.48 -5.40 -8.11
N ILE A 65 27.62 -4.73 -7.87
CA ILE A 65 27.73 -3.71 -6.82
C ILE A 65 26.74 -2.54 -7.09
N PRO A 66 26.63 -1.98 -8.33
CA PRO A 66 25.65 -0.94 -8.63
C PRO A 66 24.20 -1.35 -8.33
N LEU A 67 23.80 -2.57 -8.67
CA LEU A 67 22.44 -3.08 -8.41
C LEU A 67 22.08 -3.11 -6.92
N GLY A 68 23.03 -3.55 -6.08
CA GLY A 68 22.85 -3.58 -4.63
C GLY A 68 22.76 -2.19 -4.00
N ARG A 69 23.56 -1.24 -4.49
CA ARG A 69 23.54 0.16 -4.05
C ARG A 69 22.27 0.89 -4.49
N PHE A 70 21.89 0.74 -5.76
CA PHE A 70 20.65 1.29 -6.30
C PHE A 70 19.43 0.78 -5.52
N ASN A 71 19.37 -0.51 -5.18
CA ASN A 71 18.29 -1.02 -4.33
C ASN A 71 18.27 -0.36 -2.92
N ALA A 72 19.42 -0.06 -2.34
CA ALA A 72 19.49 0.62 -1.04
C ALA A 72 18.97 2.06 -1.14
N VAL A 73 19.28 2.79 -2.21
CA VAL A 73 18.69 4.11 -2.50
C VAL A 73 17.17 3.99 -2.65
N MET A 74 16.67 3.09 -3.52
CA MET A 74 15.23 2.87 -3.73
C MET A 74 14.47 2.43 -2.47
N LYS A 75 15.17 1.93 -1.45
CA LYS A 75 14.60 1.58 -0.14
C LYS A 75 14.54 2.79 0.81
N ASN A 76 15.56 3.63 0.78
CA ASN A 76 15.79 4.68 1.79
C ASN A 76 15.34 6.07 1.33
N GLN A 77 15.11 6.28 0.03
CA GLN A 77 14.76 7.58 -0.54
C GLN A 77 13.50 7.49 -1.40
N SER A 78 12.76 8.61 -1.45
CA SER A 78 11.58 8.74 -2.30
C SER A 78 12.02 8.95 -3.75
N MET A 79 11.95 7.90 -4.55
CA MET A 79 12.35 7.88 -5.96
C MET A 79 11.15 7.58 -6.88
N PRO A 80 10.08 8.40 -6.87
CA PRO A 80 8.81 8.10 -7.56
C PRO A 80 8.96 7.98 -9.09
N LEU A 81 9.84 8.77 -9.73
CA LEU A 81 10.04 8.74 -11.18
C LEU A 81 10.81 7.49 -11.60
N SER A 82 11.92 7.17 -10.92
CA SER A 82 12.70 5.94 -11.16
C SER A 82 11.84 4.70 -10.92
N LYS A 83 11.01 4.73 -9.86
CA LYS A 83 10.01 3.69 -9.57
C LYS A 83 8.99 3.55 -10.71
N GLY A 84 8.50 4.68 -11.22
CA GLY A 84 7.59 4.74 -12.36
C GLY A 84 8.16 4.05 -13.61
N ILE A 85 9.36 4.44 -14.05
CA ILE A 85 10.02 3.87 -15.24
C ILE A 85 10.23 2.35 -15.11
N LEU A 86 10.66 1.86 -13.95
CA LEU A 86 10.82 0.42 -13.71
C LEU A 86 9.50 -0.34 -13.82
N LEU A 87 8.42 0.19 -13.23
CA LEU A 87 7.10 -0.44 -13.24
C LEU A 87 6.42 -0.35 -14.61
N GLU A 88 6.61 0.75 -15.33
CA GLU A 88 6.09 0.89 -16.69
C GLU A 88 6.74 -0.12 -17.64
N ARG A 89 8.06 -0.33 -17.53
CA ARG A 89 8.77 -1.39 -18.27
C ARG A 89 8.22 -2.78 -17.96
N VAL A 90 7.89 -3.05 -16.70
CA VAL A 90 7.24 -4.31 -16.30
C VAL A 90 5.82 -4.41 -16.88
N ALA A 91 5.01 -3.36 -16.84
CA ALA A 91 3.66 -3.33 -17.41
C ALA A 91 3.66 -3.56 -18.93
N ARG A 92 4.52 -2.83 -19.66
CA ARG A 92 4.71 -2.99 -21.12
C ARG A 92 5.10 -4.42 -21.48
N ALA A 93 6.02 -5.04 -20.72
CA ALA A 93 6.49 -6.39 -20.96
C ALA A 93 5.44 -7.49 -20.63
N ILE A 94 4.73 -7.36 -19.51
CA ILE A 94 3.65 -8.29 -19.11
C ILE A 94 2.49 -8.23 -20.12
N SER A 95 2.16 -7.05 -20.64
CA SER A 95 1.09 -6.85 -21.64
C SER A 95 1.41 -7.44 -23.01
N GLY A 96 2.67 -7.77 -23.29
CA GLY A 96 3.10 -8.33 -24.57
C GLY A 96 2.63 -9.77 -24.78
N ALA A 97 2.46 -10.16 -26.04
CA ALA A 97 2.08 -11.53 -26.43
C ALA A 97 3.24 -12.54 -26.33
N ASN A 98 4.48 -12.09 -26.17
CA ASN A 98 5.65 -12.97 -26.09
C ASN A 98 5.66 -13.78 -24.78
N PRO A 99 6.15 -15.04 -24.77
CA PRO A 99 6.49 -15.75 -23.54
C PRO A 99 7.46 -14.94 -22.65
N LEU A 100 7.29 -15.02 -21.33
CA LEU A 100 8.22 -14.44 -20.35
C LEU A 100 9.43 -15.35 -20.09
N THR A 101 9.28 -16.65 -20.35
CA THR A 101 10.28 -17.71 -20.28
C THR A 101 10.65 -18.22 -21.68
N ARG A 102 11.71 -19.03 -21.78
CA ARG A 102 12.11 -19.73 -23.01
C ARG A 102 11.75 -21.23 -22.98
N GLU A 103 10.85 -21.61 -22.08
CA GLU A 103 10.52 -23.00 -21.75
C GLU A 103 9.14 -23.38 -22.31
N SER A 104 8.24 -23.92 -21.48
CA SER A 104 6.88 -24.32 -21.85
C SER A 104 5.83 -23.35 -21.30
N ASP A 105 4.61 -23.37 -21.85
CA ASP A 105 3.46 -22.61 -21.34
C ASP A 105 3.24 -22.78 -19.81
N VAL A 106 3.48 -23.99 -19.28
CA VAL A 106 3.38 -24.28 -17.83
C VAL A 106 4.50 -23.61 -17.02
N ALA A 107 5.71 -23.55 -17.56
CA ALA A 107 6.81 -22.80 -16.94
C ALA A 107 6.54 -21.28 -17.00
N ASP A 108 5.94 -20.81 -18.10
CA ASP A 108 5.57 -19.41 -18.28
C ASP A 108 4.48 -18.96 -17.31
N GLU A 109 3.40 -19.74 -17.16
CA GLU A 109 2.35 -19.52 -16.17
C GLU A 109 2.93 -19.47 -14.76
N LYS A 110 3.73 -20.48 -14.39
CA LYS A 110 4.38 -20.55 -13.06
C LYS A 110 5.28 -19.34 -12.79
N ALA A 111 6.02 -18.88 -13.79
CA ALA A 111 6.91 -17.74 -13.64
C ALA A 111 6.14 -16.41 -13.59
N PHE A 112 5.07 -16.26 -14.39
CA PHE A 112 4.13 -15.16 -14.28
C PHE A 112 3.50 -15.10 -12.88
N LEU A 113 3.05 -16.23 -12.32
CA LEU A 113 2.49 -16.30 -10.96
C LEU A 113 3.49 -15.91 -9.86
N ALA A 114 4.79 -16.10 -10.10
CA ALA A 114 5.84 -15.59 -9.19
C ALA A 114 5.96 -14.06 -9.28
N LEU A 115 5.98 -13.49 -10.49
CA LEU A 115 6.01 -12.05 -10.72
C LEU A 115 4.73 -11.34 -10.22
N PHE A 116 3.57 -11.95 -10.43
CA PHE A 116 2.26 -11.48 -9.93
C PHE A 116 2.31 -11.24 -8.42
N LYS A 117 2.82 -12.20 -7.65
CA LYS A 117 2.96 -12.09 -6.19
C LYS A 117 3.94 -10.99 -5.78
N GLU A 118 5.01 -10.78 -6.55
CA GLU A 118 5.98 -9.70 -6.32
C GLU A 118 5.44 -8.31 -6.68
N LEU A 119 4.38 -8.21 -7.49
CA LEU A 119 3.73 -6.95 -7.83
C LEU A 119 2.66 -6.50 -6.82
N ILE A 120 2.09 -7.42 -6.03
CA ILE A 120 1.11 -7.09 -4.97
C ILE A 120 1.71 -6.09 -3.96
N GLY A 121 1.00 -5.00 -3.71
CA GLY A 121 1.23 -4.03 -2.65
C GLY A 121 0.23 -4.19 -1.50
N LEU A 122 0.08 -3.15 -0.66
CA LEU A 122 -0.84 -3.18 0.48
C LEU A 122 -2.30 -2.94 0.07
N GLY A 123 -2.57 -1.89 -0.70
CA GLY A 123 -3.91 -1.51 -1.16
C GLY A 123 -4.23 -1.90 -2.59
N GLY A 124 -3.29 -2.45 -3.36
CA GLY A 124 -3.49 -2.80 -4.78
C GLY A 124 -2.22 -3.34 -5.43
N PHE A 125 -2.14 -3.35 -6.77
CA PHE A 125 -0.87 -3.62 -7.44
C PHE A 125 0.08 -2.43 -7.34
N THR A 126 1.37 -2.72 -7.19
CA THR A 126 2.44 -1.73 -7.26
C THR A 126 2.63 -1.33 -8.72
N GLY A 127 2.41 -0.06 -9.04
CA GLY A 127 2.35 0.45 -10.42
C GLY A 127 0.94 0.77 -10.91
N GLY A 128 -0.08 0.58 -10.07
CA GLY A 128 -1.44 1.09 -10.30
C GLY A 128 -2.08 0.59 -11.61
N VAL A 129 -2.86 1.47 -12.23
CA VAL A 129 -3.58 1.30 -13.51
C VAL A 129 -2.81 0.46 -14.54
N ALA A 130 -1.56 0.83 -14.85
CA ALA A 130 -0.78 0.19 -15.90
C ALA A 130 -0.44 -1.29 -15.58
N ILE A 131 -0.07 -1.59 -14.33
CA ILE A 131 0.22 -2.96 -13.91
C ILE A 131 -1.06 -3.77 -13.75
N SER A 132 -2.13 -3.18 -13.20
CA SER A 132 -3.42 -3.84 -13.04
C SER A 132 -3.99 -4.27 -14.39
N GLU A 133 -4.00 -3.39 -15.41
CA GLU A 133 -4.42 -3.76 -16.77
C GLU A 133 -3.49 -4.81 -17.40
N ALA A 134 -2.16 -4.63 -17.29
CA ALA A 134 -1.19 -5.58 -17.84
C ALA A 134 -1.39 -7.01 -17.27
N VAL A 135 -1.58 -7.10 -15.95
CA VAL A 135 -1.84 -8.36 -15.24
C VAL A 135 -3.15 -9.00 -15.71
N THR A 136 -4.25 -8.25 -15.83
CA THR A 136 -5.52 -8.78 -16.36
C THR A 136 -5.36 -9.30 -17.78
N ARG A 137 -4.63 -8.59 -18.64
CA ARG A 137 -4.34 -9.04 -20.01
C ARG A 137 -3.50 -10.32 -20.02
N ARG A 138 -2.44 -10.40 -19.21
CA ARG A 138 -1.54 -11.57 -19.19
C ARG A 138 -2.22 -12.81 -18.62
N VAL A 139 -3.01 -12.66 -17.55
CA VAL A 139 -3.81 -13.77 -16.97
C VAL A 139 -4.69 -14.44 -18.02
N ARG A 140 -5.30 -13.66 -18.92
CA ARG A 140 -6.15 -14.22 -19.98
C ARG A 140 -5.39 -15.10 -20.98
N ILE A 141 -4.11 -14.80 -21.21
CA ILE A 141 -3.23 -15.53 -22.14
C ILE A 141 -2.63 -16.76 -21.46
N VAL A 142 -2.07 -16.62 -20.26
CA VAL A 142 -1.35 -17.74 -19.59
C VAL A 142 -2.30 -18.76 -18.96
N MET A 143 -3.53 -18.35 -18.60
CA MET A 143 -4.57 -19.23 -18.06
C MET A 143 -5.65 -19.57 -19.10
N LYS A 144 -5.30 -19.53 -20.39
CA LYS A 144 -6.17 -19.88 -21.53
C LYS A 144 -6.79 -21.27 -21.39
N SER A 145 -7.96 -21.48 -21.98
CA SER A 145 -8.64 -22.79 -21.99
C SER A 145 -8.69 -23.33 -23.42
N GLY A 146 -7.88 -24.37 -23.67
CA GLY A 146 -7.58 -24.81 -25.04
C GLY A 146 -6.84 -23.72 -25.81
N ASP A 147 -7.27 -23.48 -27.05
CA ASP A 147 -6.63 -22.51 -27.96
C ASP A 147 -7.10 -21.06 -27.75
N ASN A 148 -8.06 -20.81 -26.85
CA ASN A 148 -8.66 -19.48 -26.64
C ASN A 148 -8.24 -18.85 -25.31
N ASP A 149 -7.77 -17.60 -25.38
CA ASP A 149 -7.64 -16.71 -24.23
C ASP A 149 -8.93 -16.67 -23.40
N LEU A 150 -8.80 -16.46 -22.09
CA LEU A 150 -9.97 -16.21 -21.24
C LEU A 150 -10.75 -14.96 -21.70
N SER A 151 -12.06 -14.98 -21.47
CA SER A 151 -12.89 -13.79 -21.63
C SER A 151 -12.45 -12.67 -20.68
N PRO A 152 -12.80 -11.39 -20.94
CA PRO A 152 -12.48 -10.29 -20.05
C PRO A 152 -12.93 -10.53 -18.60
N ASP A 153 -14.18 -10.95 -18.41
CA ASP A 153 -14.75 -11.24 -17.08
C ASP A 153 -14.06 -12.42 -16.39
N ALA A 154 -13.73 -13.48 -17.14
CA ALA A 154 -12.98 -14.62 -16.60
C ALA A 154 -11.54 -14.22 -16.21
N GLY A 155 -10.90 -13.33 -16.98
CA GLY A 155 -9.61 -12.73 -16.62
C GLY A 155 -9.67 -11.93 -15.31
N ILE A 156 -10.69 -11.06 -15.16
CA ILE A 156 -10.92 -10.30 -13.93
C ILE A 156 -11.16 -11.26 -12.74
N ALA A 157 -12.01 -12.27 -12.91
CA ALA A 157 -12.31 -13.27 -11.89
C ALA A 157 -11.06 -14.05 -11.45
N SER A 158 -10.23 -14.48 -12.39
CA SER A 158 -8.96 -15.16 -12.11
C SER A 158 -7.99 -14.28 -11.33
N VAL A 159 -7.86 -12.98 -11.66
CA VAL A 159 -7.05 -12.04 -10.86
C VAL A 159 -7.62 -11.95 -9.44
N LEU A 160 -8.92 -11.69 -9.29
CA LEU A 160 -9.59 -11.57 -7.98
C LEU A 160 -9.49 -12.83 -7.11
N ALA A 161 -9.44 -14.02 -7.72
CA ALA A 161 -9.26 -15.28 -7.02
C ALA A 161 -7.84 -15.44 -6.44
N MET A 162 -6.82 -14.88 -7.11
CA MET A 162 -5.41 -14.95 -6.69
C MET A 162 -5.00 -13.86 -5.69
N LEU A 163 -5.79 -12.79 -5.54
CA LEU A 163 -5.49 -11.69 -4.63
C LEU A 163 -5.80 -12.04 -3.15
N PRO A 164 -4.91 -11.71 -2.18
CA PRO A 164 -4.89 -12.33 -0.85
C PRO A 164 -5.92 -11.79 0.15
N ASN A 165 -6.37 -10.54 -0.01
CA ASN A 165 -7.26 -9.85 0.93
C ASN A 165 -8.23 -8.92 0.15
N ARG A 166 -9.12 -8.20 0.84
CA ARG A 166 -10.06 -7.30 0.16
C ARG A 166 -9.44 -5.97 -0.24
N ALA A 167 -8.49 -5.43 0.54
CA ALA A 167 -7.75 -4.19 0.21
C ALA A 167 -7.19 -4.24 -1.23
N VAL A 168 -6.38 -5.26 -1.51
CA VAL A 168 -5.72 -5.44 -2.81
C VAL A 168 -6.74 -5.69 -3.93
N LYS A 169 -7.87 -6.37 -3.64
CA LYS A 169 -8.95 -6.56 -4.62
C LYS A 169 -9.67 -5.26 -4.95
N ILE A 170 -9.93 -4.42 -3.94
CA ILE A 170 -10.53 -3.09 -4.10
C ILE A 170 -9.59 -2.24 -4.98
N GLY A 171 -8.33 -2.02 -4.58
CA GLY A 171 -7.43 -1.17 -5.37
C GLY A 171 -7.12 -1.69 -6.77
N TYR A 172 -7.06 -3.01 -6.98
CA TYR A 172 -7.00 -3.58 -8.33
C TYR A 172 -8.22 -3.21 -9.19
N LEU A 173 -9.43 -3.26 -8.63
CA LEU A 173 -10.65 -2.88 -9.37
C LEU A 173 -10.76 -1.37 -9.58
N LEU A 174 -10.27 -0.55 -8.63
CA LEU A 174 -10.15 0.90 -8.79
C LEU A 174 -9.16 1.24 -9.90
N ASP A 175 -7.95 0.69 -9.87
CA ASP A 175 -6.95 0.81 -10.93
C ASP A 175 -7.56 0.44 -12.29
N LEU A 176 -8.24 -0.70 -12.36
CA LEU A 176 -8.83 -1.18 -13.60
C LEU A 176 -9.96 -0.26 -14.07
N SER A 177 -10.75 0.34 -13.17
CA SER A 177 -11.77 1.34 -13.54
C SER A 177 -11.20 2.66 -14.11
N HIS A 178 -9.91 2.93 -13.89
CA HIS A 178 -9.17 4.04 -14.50
C HIS A 178 -8.38 3.63 -15.77
N SER A 179 -8.55 2.38 -16.23
CA SER A 179 -7.81 1.80 -17.37
C SER A 179 -8.66 1.71 -18.65
N ASP A 180 -8.01 1.67 -19.81
CA ASP A 180 -8.70 1.48 -21.11
C ASP A 180 -9.45 0.13 -21.16
N PHE A 181 -8.87 -0.89 -20.53
CA PHE A 181 -9.52 -2.19 -20.40
C PHE A 181 -10.81 -2.11 -19.56
N GLY A 182 -10.77 -1.44 -18.41
CA GLY A 182 -11.95 -1.30 -17.56
C GLY A 182 -13.00 -0.36 -18.11
N ALA A 183 -12.62 0.70 -18.84
CA ALA A 183 -13.56 1.53 -19.58
C ALA A 183 -14.35 0.70 -20.61
N LYS A 184 -13.68 -0.24 -21.29
CA LYS A 184 -14.32 -1.16 -22.25
C LYS A 184 -15.18 -2.25 -21.59
N TYR A 185 -14.83 -2.69 -20.38
CA TYR A 185 -15.47 -3.82 -19.68
C TYR A 185 -16.09 -3.41 -18.34
N GLN A 186 -16.65 -2.19 -18.28
CA GLN A 186 -17.02 -1.49 -17.05
C GLN A 186 -17.92 -2.30 -16.10
N VAL A 187 -18.92 -3.02 -16.63
CA VAL A 187 -19.82 -3.86 -15.82
C VAL A 187 -19.07 -4.99 -15.10
N GLY A 188 -18.07 -5.59 -15.76
CA GLY A 188 -17.21 -6.64 -15.20
C GLY A 188 -16.26 -6.13 -14.11
N VAL A 189 -16.00 -4.81 -14.06
CA VAL A 189 -15.18 -4.17 -13.02
C VAL A 189 -16.04 -3.67 -11.86
N LEU A 190 -17.12 -2.93 -12.14
CA LEU A 190 -17.94 -2.28 -11.12
C LEU A 190 -18.75 -3.28 -10.29
N LYS A 191 -19.30 -4.35 -10.91
CA LYS A 191 -20.13 -5.32 -10.18
C LYS A 191 -19.34 -6.05 -9.07
N PRO A 192 -18.11 -6.57 -9.31
CA PRO A 192 -17.28 -7.09 -8.23
C PRO A 192 -16.85 -6.03 -7.21
N LEU A 193 -16.58 -4.78 -7.63
CA LEU A 193 -16.14 -3.71 -6.74
C LEU A 193 -17.24 -3.37 -5.72
N ILE A 194 -18.47 -3.14 -6.19
CA ILE A 194 -19.63 -2.87 -5.34
C ILE A 194 -19.88 -4.04 -4.38
N GLY A 195 -19.92 -5.28 -4.89
CA GLY A 195 -20.18 -6.46 -4.05
C GLY A 195 -19.11 -6.70 -2.97
N ILE A 196 -17.83 -6.37 -3.22
CA ILE A 196 -16.79 -6.42 -2.20
C ILE A 196 -17.03 -5.33 -1.13
N LEU A 197 -17.33 -4.09 -1.54
CA LEU A 197 -17.52 -2.96 -0.62
C LEU A 197 -18.79 -3.10 0.23
N GLU A 198 -19.86 -3.64 -0.32
CA GLU A 198 -21.08 -4.03 0.43
C GLU A 198 -20.78 -5.09 1.50
N SER A 199 -19.86 -6.03 1.20
CA SER A 199 -19.49 -7.11 2.13
C SER A 199 -18.54 -6.69 3.26
N VAL A 200 -17.94 -5.50 3.20
CA VAL A 200 -17.02 -4.99 4.23
C VAL A 200 -17.84 -4.32 5.34
N SER A 201 -17.73 -4.84 6.56
CA SER A 201 -18.41 -4.29 7.74
C SER A 201 -17.48 -3.51 8.65
N SER A 202 -16.19 -3.87 8.67
CA SER A 202 -15.14 -3.28 9.49
C SER A 202 -13.81 -3.18 8.72
N LEU A 203 -12.90 -2.32 9.16
CA LEU A 203 -11.56 -2.18 8.59
C LEU A 203 -10.74 -3.49 8.70
N SER A 204 -10.99 -4.26 9.75
CA SER A 204 -10.43 -5.60 9.98
C SER A 204 -10.83 -6.63 8.93
N ASP A 205 -11.94 -6.43 8.19
CA ASP A 205 -12.34 -7.30 7.08
C ASP A 205 -11.54 -7.03 5.80
N VAL A 206 -10.85 -5.89 5.74
CA VAL A 206 -10.21 -5.39 4.51
C VAL A 206 -8.81 -5.97 4.35
N LEU A 207 -8.08 -6.13 5.45
CA LEU A 207 -6.67 -6.53 5.51
C LEU A 207 -6.47 -7.91 6.17
N PRO A 208 -5.27 -8.52 6.06
CA PRO A 208 -4.97 -9.77 6.73
C PRO A 208 -5.09 -9.68 8.26
N PRO A 209 -5.58 -10.71 8.96
CA PRO A 209 -5.59 -10.76 10.42
C PRO A 209 -4.19 -10.54 11.00
N GLY A 210 -4.07 -9.65 11.99
CA GLY A 210 -2.79 -9.31 12.62
C GLY A 210 -1.95 -8.27 11.87
N SER A 211 -2.49 -7.59 10.86
CA SER A 211 -1.85 -6.39 10.27
C SER A 211 -1.63 -5.32 11.33
N SER A 212 -0.48 -4.65 11.29
CA SER A 212 -0.15 -3.54 12.19
C SER A 212 -0.93 -2.26 11.86
N PRO A 213 -1.17 -1.34 12.83
CA PRO A 213 -1.84 -0.07 12.56
C PRO A 213 -1.19 0.74 11.42
N ASP A 214 0.14 0.72 11.35
CA ASP A 214 0.93 1.31 10.26
C ASP A 214 0.60 0.74 8.87
N GLU A 215 0.40 -0.58 8.76
CA GLU A 215 0.02 -1.23 7.50
C GLU A 215 -1.43 -0.91 7.12
N VAL A 216 -2.30 -0.76 8.13
CA VAL A 216 -3.69 -0.33 7.93
C VAL A 216 -3.74 1.07 7.35
N ILE A 217 -3.06 2.04 7.96
CA ILE A 217 -2.99 3.42 7.48
C ILE A 217 -2.41 3.46 6.05
N LYS A 218 -1.28 2.78 5.80
CA LYS A 218 -0.64 2.77 4.48
C LYS A 218 -1.51 2.12 3.39
N ALA A 219 -2.27 1.07 3.70
CA ALA A 219 -3.20 0.45 2.75
C ALA A 219 -4.38 1.36 2.43
N VAL A 220 -4.87 2.09 3.43
CA VAL A 220 -5.96 3.05 3.31
C VAL A 220 -5.55 4.25 2.47
N ASP A 221 -4.37 4.81 2.70
CA ASP A 221 -3.85 5.93 1.92
C ASP A 221 -3.59 5.51 0.46
N ASP A 222 -3.05 4.31 0.23
CA ASP A 222 -2.88 3.71 -1.11
C ASP A 222 -4.23 3.51 -1.82
N MET A 223 -5.30 3.17 -1.09
CA MET A 223 -6.66 3.15 -1.65
C MET A 223 -7.18 4.55 -1.94
N ARG A 224 -7.09 5.50 -1.00
CA ARG A 224 -7.52 6.91 -1.15
C ARG A 224 -6.88 7.59 -2.36
N GLN A 225 -5.58 7.38 -2.58
CA GLN A 225 -4.86 7.91 -3.76
C GLN A 225 -5.44 7.39 -5.09
N ARG A 226 -6.01 6.19 -5.11
CA ARG A 226 -6.66 5.58 -6.30
C ARG A 226 -8.12 6.03 -6.49
N PHE A 227 -8.75 6.66 -5.49
CA PHE A 227 -10.07 7.28 -5.63
C PHE A 227 -10.00 8.69 -6.21
N GLY A 228 -8.98 9.48 -5.83
CA GLY A 228 -8.83 10.88 -6.20
C GLY A 228 -8.66 11.19 -7.69
N THR A 229 -8.64 10.19 -8.56
CA THR A 229 -8.37 10.31 -10.01
C THR A 229 -9.58 10.17 -10.94
N GLY A 230 -10.79 9.98 -10.39
CA GLY A 230 -12.03 10.49 -11.02
C GLY A 230 -12.54 9.86 -12.34
N THR A 231 -12.46 8.54 -12.55
CA THR A 231 -13.25 7.88 -13.63
C THR A 231 -14.51 7.16 -13.14
N LEU A 232 -14.63 6.91 -11.83
CA LEU A 232 -15.86 6.42 -11.22
C LEU A 232 -16.90 7.55 -11.23
N GLY A 233 -18.08 7.29 -11.80
CA GLY A 233 -19.17 8.27 -11.85
C GLY A 233 -19.49 8.82 -10.45
N GLN A 234 -19.82 10.11 -10.37
CA GLN A 234 -19.80 10.91 -9.14
C GLN A 234 -20.59 10.26 -7.97
N GLU A 235 -21.72 9.61 -8.26
CA GLU A 235 -22.52 8.87 -7.26
C GLU A 235 -21.78 7.65 -6.69
N ILE A 236 -21.06 6.90 -7.53
CA ILE A 236 -20.26 5.74 -7.11
C ILE A 236 -19.05 6.22 -6.31
N GLY A 237 -18.34 7.26 -6.76
CA GLY A 237 -17.24 7.86 -5.99
C GLY A 237 -17.67 8.23 -4.57
N ASN A 238 -18.73 9.05 -4.47
CA ASN A 238 -19.30 9.49 -3.19
C ASN A 238 -19.72 8.32 -2.28
N LEU A 239 -20.33 7.27 -2.83
CA LEU A 239 -20.75 6.09 -2.05
C LEU A 239 -19.55 5.36 -1.43
N ILE A 240 -18.47 5.19 -2.21
CA ILE A 240 -17.29 4.46 -1.75
C ILE A 240 -16.47 5.31 -0.77
N ASP A 241 -16.31 6.61 -1.03
CA ASP A 241 -15.65 7.55 -0.11
C ASP A 241 -16.39 7.60 1.24
N ALA A 242 -17.72 7.68 1.24
CA ALA A 242 -18.52 7.65 2.46
C ALA A 242 -18.36 6.32 3.23
N LYS A 243 -18.35 5.19 2.51
CA LYS A 243 -18.15 3.86 3.11
C LYS A 243 -16.76 3.72 3.73
N LEU A 244 -15.71 4.16 3.04
CA LEU A 244 -14.33 4.10 3.54
C LEU A 244 -14.11 5.04 4.71
N ASN A 245 -14.54 6.30 4.63
CA ASN A 245 -14.41 7.23 5.75
C ASN A 245 -15.17 6.73 6.99
N LYS A 246 -16.35 6.10 6.83
CA LYS A 246 -17.02 5.43 7.95
C LYS A 246 -16.15 4.34 8.59
N LEU A 247 -15.56 3.45 7.78
CA LEU A 247 -14.70 2.35 8.26
C LEU A 247 -13.42 2.84 8.96
N LEU A 248 -13.00 4.09 8.72
CA LEU A 248 -11.80 4.70 9.29
C LEU A 248 -12.11 5.47 10.57
N ASN A 249 -13.18 6.24 10.58
CA ASN A 249 -13.61 7.00 11.76
C ASN A 249 -14.08 6.05 12.89
N GLU A 250 -14.52 4.82 12.57
CA GLU A 250 -14.74 3.73 13.53
C GLU A 250 -13.43 3.12 14.09
N HIS A 251 -12.26 3.62 13.66
CA HIS A 251 -10.92 3.15 14.06
C HIS A 251 -9.99 4.24 14.58
N GLU A 252 -10.38 5.52 14.50
CA GLU A 252 -9.68 6.60 15.21
C GLU A 252 -10.02 6.53 16.70
N PRO A 253 -9.04 6.54 17.63
CA PRO A 253 -9.32 6.84 19.02
C PRO A 253 -9.84 8.28 19.09
N VAL A 254 -11.05 8.46 19.62
CA VAL A 254 -11.74 9.76 19.61
C VAL A 254 -10.93 10.82 20.36
N THR A 255 -10.17 11.63 19.63
CA THR A 255 -9.70 12.94 20.10
C THR A 255 -10.87 13.91 19.98
N ASP A 256 -11.65 14.00 21.05
CA ASP A 256 -12.90 14.76 21.10
C ASP A 256 -12.64 16.29 21.15
N GLU A 257 -12.16 16.86 20.06
CA GLU A 257 -12.21 18.31 19.83
C GLU A 257 -13.60 18.71 19.33
N SER A 258 -14.58 18.71 20.24
CA SER A 258 -15.84 19.43 20.06
C SER A 258 -16.03 20.46 21.20
N PRO A 259 -16.16 21.76 20.88
CA PRO A 259 -16.20 22.80 21.90
C PRO A 259 -17.56 22.79 22.62
N MET A 260 -17.56 22.60 23.94
CA MET A 260 -18.75 22.76 24.77
C MET A 260 -18.54 23.74 25.93
N PRO A 261 -19.63 24.35 26.43
CA PRO A 261 -19.59 25.63 27.14
C PRO A 261 -19.22 25.54 28.63
N ALA A 262 -19.16 26.72 29.25
CA ALA A 262 -18.76 27.01 30.62
C ALA A 262 -19.39 26.12 31.73
N PRO A 263 -18.71 25.99 32.89
CA PRO A 263 -18.81 24.79 33.74
C PRO A 263 -19.86 24.85 34.84
N GLY A 264 -20.18 23.68 35.42
CA GLY A 264 -20.92 23.58 36.68
C GLY A 264 -20.92 22.19 37.32
N GLY A 265 -20.24 22.04 38.47
CA GLY A 265 -20.45 20.94 39.42
C GLY A 265 -19.31 19.89 39.54
N PRO A 266 -19.15 19.22 40.70
CA PRO A 266 -17.83 18.79 41.20
C PRO A 266 -17.53 17.26 41.25
N THR A 267 -16.26 16.98 41.51
CA THR A 267 -15.42 15.74 41.66
C THR A 267 -15.58 14.98 43.01
N PRO A 268 -14.72 13.97 43.42
CA PRO A 268 -13.99 12.87 42.72
C PRO A 268 -14.33 11.43 43.25
N PRO A 269 -13.47 10.64 43.99
CA PRO A 269 -12.31 9.80 43.59
C PRO A 269 -12.47 8.26 43.76
N LYS A 270 -11.42 7.46 43.41
CA LYS A 270 -10.97 6.10 43.85
C LYS A 270 -10.33 5.25 42.72
N GLN A 271 -9.47 4.27 43.06
CA GLN A 271 -8.59 3.51 42.15
C GLN A 271 -8.47 2.02 42.66
N PRO A 272 -7.32 1.31 42.83
CA PRO A 272 -5.95 1.49 42.35
C PRO A 272 -5.42 0.36 41.44
N GLY A 273 -4.61 0.73 40.46
CA GLY A 273 -3.82 -0.22 39.67
C GLY A 273 -2.71 0.49 38.91
N ARG A 274 -1.53 -0.13 38.80
CA ARG A 274 -0.41 0.37 37.96
C ARG A 274 -0.71 0.16 36.46
N GLY A 275 -1.80 0.77 36.00
CA GLY A 275 -1.96 1.16 34.61
C GLY A 275 -1.18 2.45 34.34
N ASP A 276 -1.50 3.08 33.21
CA ASP A 276 -0.96 4.38 32.81
C ASP A 276 -1.06 5.40 33.97
N LEU A 277 0.03 6.09 34.30
CA LEU A 277 0.09 7.03 35.42
C LEU A 277 -0.58 8.34 35.00
N GLY A 278 -1.91 8.30 34.88
CA GLY A 278 -2.75 9.42 34.50
C GLY A 278 -2.51 10.63 35.40
N GLN A 279 -1.91 11.67 34.84
CA GLN A 279 -1.59 12.89 35.56
C GLN A 279 -2.88 13.64 35.92
N ARG A 280 -3.15 13.77 37.21
CA ARG A 280 -4.27 14.57 37.75
C ARG A 280 -3.75 15.92 38.23
N VAL A 281 -4.52 16.97 37.99
CA VAL A 281 -4.24 18.34 38.46
C VAL A 281 -5.39 18.76 39.37
N PHE A 282 -5.06 19.33 40.52
CA PHE A 282 -6.00 19.82 41.53
C PHE A 282 -5.83 21.33 41.71
N THR A 283 -6.87 21.99 42.22
CA THR A 283 -6.89 23.44 42.49
C THR A 283 -6.97 23.72 43.99
N THR A 284 -6.60 24.95 44.39
CA THR A 284 -6.52 25.34 45.81
C THR A 284 -7.90 25.24 46.48
N GLY A 285 -8.01 24.36 47.49
CA GLY A 285 -9.25 24.07 48.20
C GLY A 285 -9.87 22.71 47.87
N ASP A 286 -9.32 21.96 46.89
CA ASP A 286 -9.76 20.60 46.58
C ASP A 286 -9.22 19.58 47.60
N THR A 287 -10.11 18.78 48.20
CA THR A 287 -9.76 17.66 49.08
C THR A 287 -9.38 16.42 48.27
N ILE A 288 -8.17 15.88 48.46
CA ILE A 288 -7.66 14.73 47.70
C ILE A 288 -8.27 13.39 48.20
N PHE A 289 -8.49 13.25 49.51
CA PHE A 289 -9.19 12.12 50.17
C PHE A 289 -9.69 12.56 51.56
N ASN A 290 -10.65 11.83 52.16
CA ASN A 290 -11.16 12.14 53.51
C ASN A 290 -10.70 11.10 54.55
N GLU A 291 -10.68 11.49 55.83
CA GLU A 291 -10.38 10.57 56.93
C GLU A 291 -11.53 9.56 57.10
N GLY A 292 -11.25 8.29 56.74
CA GLY A 292 -12.19 7.17 56.86
C GLY A 292 -12.54 6.46 55.55
N ASP A 293 -12.12 6.97 54.38
CA ASP A 293 -12.31 6.30 53.10
C ASP A 293 -11.48 5.00 52.99
N ASP A 294 -12.01 3.91 52.42
CA ASP A 294 -11.18 2.71 52.19
C ASP A 294 -10.00 3.05 51.24
N GLY A 295 -8.80 2.61 51.60
CA GLY A 295 -7.53 3.07 51.02
C GLY A 295 -7.21 2.58 49.61
N ASP A 296 -8.04 2.99 48.64
CA ASP A 296 -8.01 2.51 47.25
C ASP A 296 -7.26 3.46 46.28
N GLU A 297 -6.42 4.41 46.72
CA GLU A 297 -5.57 5.24 45.84
C GLU A 297 -4.15 5.36 46.41
N ALA A 298 -3.15 5.59 45.55
CA ALA A 298 -1.81 5.99 45.96
C ALA A 298 -1.31 7.13 45.05
N PHE A 299 -1.21 8.34 45.61
CA PHE A 299 -0.82 9.54 44.87
C PHE A 299 0.67 9.87 45.06
N LEU A 300 1.25 10.51 44.05
CA LEU A 300 2.56 11.16 44.11
C LEU A 300 2.37 12.64 43.74
N ILE A 301 2.72 13.56 44.64
CA ILE A 301 2.65 15.00 44.36
C ILE A 301 3.81 15.35 43.42
N VAL A 302 3.48 15.72 42.19
CA VAL A 302 4.47 16.11 41.15
C VAL A 302 4.79 17.61 41.21
N SER A 303 3.82 18.44 41.62
CA SER A 303 3.98 19.89 41.81
C SER A 303 2.85 20.47 42.66
N GLY A 304 3.16 21.43 43.53
CA GLY A 304 2.20 22.10 44.42
C GLY A 304 2.43 21.78 45.89
N GLU A 305 1.66 22.40 46.77
CA GLU A 305 1.63 22.16 48.22
C GLU A 305 0.24 21.62 48.61
N VAL A 306 0.21 20.75 49.61
CA VAL A 306 -1.00 20.09 50.14
C VAL A 306 -0.89 20.11 51.67
N GLU A 307 -1.96 20.53 52.35
CA GLU A 307 -2.11 20.54 53.81
C GLU A 307 -3.23 19.59 54.25
#